data_AF-W4GEI4-F1
#
_entry.id   AF-W4GEI4-F1
#
_cell.length_a   1.000
_cell.length_b   1.000
_cell.length_c   1.000
_cell.angle_alpha   90.00
_cell.angle_beta   90.00
_cell.angle_gamma   90.00
#
_symmetry.space_group_name_H-M   'P 1'
#
loop_
_entity.id
_entity.type
_entity.pdbx_description
1 polymer ?
#
loop_
_entity_poly.entity_id
_entity_poly.type
_entity_poly.pdbx_seq_one_letter_code
_entity_poly.pdbx_strand_id
1 'polypeptide(L)'
;MNAVEEDALLQFLIDSGPMDVDPSPTEIYIDLEGLLDDDTPQLDDDDDVTENSATDDASSVDLNERKSSFVPQELKRKLQLAKASKKHRTRQKDELNLLRDVVTRMESQLDMLKKVKAVEGEHGSQWEQLARSQFLERQRANQENAKLKRALEDQIKFAQALETLVRKKPKLTSSAEFENEEWKLSKLGLTKESREHSIRCMMERHYDALNGVLVRSALYDATHEVKHVKMSYQNQHSNAMSFDMARAVKMPFPYQVYAEASWRFLASVDNDNTPDTEAVEVVDANTRYISRKVCKTGEAGCPFFGKSRATIVCSPLCRRYIEPSRVVILWKSILEDELHPRDPTHLVSNQNGWY
;
A
#
# COMPACT_ATOMS: atom_id res chain seq x y z
N MET A 1 15.21 -5.76 15.13
CA MET A 1 16.11 -5.04 14.24
C MET A 1 16.42 -3.70 14.87
N ASN A 2 17.70 -3.32 14.90
CA ASN A 2 18.15 -2.03 15.40
C ASN A 2 18.24 -1.04 14.24
N ALA A 3 18.08 0.27 14.51
CA ALA A 3 18.10 1.31 13.47
C ALA A 3 19.38 1.31 12.59
N VAL A 4 20.48 0.75 13.09
CA VAL A 4 21.74 0.57 12.35
C VAL A 4 21.61 -0.45 11.19
N GLU A 5 20.73 -1.44 11.32
CA GLU A 5 20.45 -2.42 10.26
C GLU A 5 19.56 -1.83 9.16
N GLU A 6 18.66 -0.89 9.52
CA GLU A 6 17.80 -0.18 8.57
C GLU A 6 18.61 0.82 7.72
N ASP A 7 19.51 1.60 8.34
CA ASP A 7 20.44 2.49 7.62
C ASP A 7 21.37 1.70 6.66
N ALA A 8 21.86 0.52 7.07
CA ALA A 8 22.69 -0.32 6.21
C ALA A 8 21.93 -0.84 4.98
N LEU A 9 20.65 -1.20 5.12
CA LEU A 9 19.79 -1.61 4.00
C LEU A 9 19.42 -0.44 3.08
N LEU A 10 19.19 0.76 3.63
CA LEU A 10 18.93 1.97 2.86
C LEU A 10 20.16 2.40 2.07
N GLN A 11 21.36 2.35 2.65
CA GLN A 11 22.61 2.66 1.95
C GLN A 11 22.85 1.69 0.77
N PHE A 12 22.62 0.39 0.96
CA PHE A 12 22.76 -0.63 -0.09
C PHE A 12 21.78 -0.42 -1.27
N LEU A 13 20.55 0.03 -0.98
CA LEU A 13 19.55 0.38 -1.99
C LEU A 13 19.87 1.66 -2.75
N ILE A 14 20.69 2.56 -2.20
CA ILE A 14 21.08 3.83 -2.81
C ILE A 14 22.33 3.69 -3.70
N ASP A 15 23.31 2.89 -3.29
CA ASP A 15 24.52 2.62 -4.11
C ASP A 15 24.22 1.71 -5.33
N SER A 16 23.09 1.00 -5.31
CA SER A 16 22.59 0.20 -6.42
C SER A 16 21.90 1.08 -7.48
N GLY A 17 22.70 1.83 -8.25
CA GLY A 17 22.24 2.60 -9.41
C GLY A 17 21.50 1.77 -10.46
N PRO A 18 20.78 2.42 -11.42
CA PRO A 18 19.88 1.71 -12.33
C PRO A 18 20.64 0.72 -13.22
N MET A 19 20.37 -0.57 -12.97
CA MET A 19 20.77 -1.66 -13.85
C MET A 19 19.87 -1.64 -15.09
N ASP A 20 20.35 -1.04 -16.18
CA ASP A 20 19.79 -1.20 -17.52
C ASP A 20 19.94 -2.67 -17.96
N VAL A 21 18.97 -3.50 -17.59
CA VAL A 21 18.83 -4.88 -18.06
C VAL A 21 17.55 -4.96 -18.86
N ASP A 22 17.69 -4.90 -20.19
CA ASP A 22 16.62 -5.24 -21.12
C ASP A 22 16.10 -6.66 -20.80
N PRO A 23 14.81 -6.86 -20.51
CA PRO A 23 14.26 -8.18 -20.27
C PRO A 23 14.05 -8.90 -21.61
N SER A 24 15.10 -9.57 -22.11
CA SER A 24 14.90 -10.61 -23.11
C SER A 24 14.14 -11.78 -22.47
N PRO A 25 13.10 -12.34 -23.12
CA PRO A 25 12.38 -13.49 -22.58
C PRO A 25 13.26 -14.74 -22.71
N THR A 26 13.82 -15.19 -21.59
CA THR A 26 14.48 -16.50 -21.51
C THR A 26 13.40 -17.60 -21.53
N GLU A 27 13.05 -18.07 -22.73
CA GLU A 27 12.22 -19.27 -22.89
C GLU A 27 13.00 -20.49 -22.40
N ILE A 28 12.64 -21.00 -21.22
CA ILE A 28 13.12 -22.29 -20.73
C ILE A 28 12.22 -23.37 -21.30
N TYR A 29 12.65 -23.99 -22.40
CA TYR A 29 11.99 -25.16 -22.96
C TYR A 29 12.32 -26.38 -22.10
N ILE A 30 11.32 -26.91 -21.38
CA ILE A 30 11.43 -28.21 -20.72
C ILE A 30 10.83 -29.23 -21.68
N ASP A 31 11.70 -30.03 -22.28
CA ASP A 31 11.29 -31.14 -23.14
C ASP A 31 10.60 -32.23 -22.31
N LEU A 32 9.45 -32.70 -22.79
CA LEU A 32 8.60 -33.70 -22.13
C LEU A 32 8.25 -34.88 -23.07
N GLU A 33 8.98 -35.04 -24.17
CA GLU A 33 8.74 -36.06 -25.21
C GLU A 33 9.18 -37.49 -24.80
N GLY A 34 8.80 -37.94 -23.60
CA GLY A 34 9.23 -39.23 -23.06
C GLY A 34 8.42 -39.83 -21.91
N LEU A 35 7.18 -39.38 -21.67
CA LEU A 35 6.34 -39.92 -20.57
C LEU A 35 4.89 -40.24 -20.99
N LEU A 36 4.67 -40.54 -22.27
CA LEU A 36 3.40 -40.99 -22.83
C LEU A 36 3.64 -42.11 -23.85
N ASP A 37 4.22 -43.22 -23.39
CA ASP A 37 3.99 -44.52 -24.03
C ASP A 37 2.86 -45.22 -23.28
N ASP A 38 1.83 -45.56 -24.06
CA ASP A 38 0.61 -46.26 -23.67
C ASP A 38 0.87 -47.76 -23.60
N ASP A 39 0.22 -48.45 -22.65
CA ASP A 39 0.03 -49.91 -22.74
C ASP A 39 -1.06 -50.36 -21.76
N THR A 40 -2.32 -50.18 -22.16
CA THR A 40 -3.43 -50.98 -21.65
C THR A 40 -3.45 -52.36 -22.30
N PRO A 41 -3.53 -53.44 -21.51
CA PRO A 41 -4.65 -54.38 -21.68
C PRO A 41 -5.36 -54.60 -20.34
N GLN A 42 -6.68 -54.38 -20.27
CA GLN A 42 -7.72 -55.41 -20.50
C GLN A 42 -7.66 -56.62 -19.55
N LEU A 43 -8.70 -56.70 -18.71
CA LEU A 43 -9.25 -57.93 -18.15
C LEU A 43 -9.74 -58.83 -19.32
N ASP A 44 -9.78 -60.16 -19.25
CA ASP A 44 -10.58 -61.00 -18.35
C ASP A 44 -10.18 -62.51 -18.47
N ASP A 45 -10.70 -63.30 -17.51
CA ASP A 45 -11.10 -64.73 -17.59
C ASP A 45 -10.12 -65.93 -17.51
N ASP A 46 -10.74 -67.02 -17.04
CA ASP A 46 -10.39 -68.46 -17.02
C ASP A 46 -9.39 -69.05 -15.99
N ASP A 47 -9.95 -69.29 -14.80
CA ASP A 47 -10.11 -70.62 -14.14
C ASP A 47 -9.21 -71.84 -14.49
N ASP A 48 -8.62 -72.39 -13.40
CA ASP A 48 -8.67 -73.80 -12.98
C ASP A 48 -7.62 -74.86 -13.42
N VAL A 49 -7.52 -75.88 -12.56
CA VAL A 49 -6.98 -77.25 -12.65
C VAL A 49 -5.45 -77.50 -12.75
N THR A 50 -4.85 -77.63 -11.56
CA THR A 50 -3.89 -78.68 -11.14
C THR A 50 -2.51 -78.82 -11.78
N GLU A 51 -1.52 -79.00 -10.90
CA GLU A 51 -0.36 -79.86 -11.18
C GLU A 51 0.04 -80.65 -9.92
N ASN A 52 0.57 -81.85 -10.12
CA ASN A 52 1.27 -82.72 -9.15
C ASN A 52 0.38 -83.45 -8.10
N SER A 53 0.62 -84.72 -7.76
CA SER A 53 1.69 -85.64 -8.16
C SER A 53 1.21 -87.09 -8.18
N ALA A 54 1.68 -87.87 -9.16
CA ALA A 54 1.59 -89.31 -9.18
C ALA A 54 3.00 -89.89 -9.41
N THR A 55 3.56 -90.54 -8.40
CA THR A 55 4.72 -91.42 -8.52
C THR A 55 4.54 -92.64 -7.63
N ASP A 56 4.71 -93.82 -8.22
CA ASP A 56 4.86 -95.11 -7.54
C ASP A 56 6.09 -95.10 -6.60
N ASP A 57 6.35 -96.08 -5.72
CA ASP A 57 6.78 -97.44 -6.09
C ASP A 57 7.04 -98.32 -4.84
N ALA A 58 7.04 -99.65 -5.04
CA ALA A 58 7.62 -100.73 -4.23
C ALA A 58 7.11 -100.90 -2.76
N SER A 59 7.13 -102.06 -2.07
CA SER A 59 7.63 -103.43 -2.31
C SER A 59 6.91 -104.38 -1.30
N SER A 60 7.03 -105.72 -1.26
CA SER A 60 7.28 -106.81 -2.22
C SER A 60 7.24 -108.15 -1.43
N VAL A 61 6.80 -109.27 -2.04
CA VAL A 61 6.78 -110.67 -1.53
C VAL A 61 6.05 -110.92 -0.17
N ASP A 62 5.62 -112.13 0.24
CA ASP A 62 5.94 -113.49 -0.21
C ASP A 62 4.83 -114.54 0.13
N LEU A 63 5.05 -115.77 -0.33
CA LEU A 63 4.54 -117.08 0.11
C LEU A 63 3.10 -117.51 -0.27
N ASN A 64 3.07 -118.41 -1.24
CA ASN A 64 2.01 -119.38 -1.46
C ASN A 64 2.47 -120.76 -0.92
N GLU A 65 1.95 -121.25 0.22
CA GLU A 65 1.71 -122.69 0.36
C GLU A 65 0.67 -123.10 1.43
N ARG A 66 0.09 -124.26 1.18
CA ARG A 66 -1.09 -124.87 1.79
C ARG A 66 -0.97 -125.13 3.30
N LYS A 67 -2.07 -124.89 4.04
CA LYS A 67 -2.76 -125.96 4.80
C LYS A 67 -4.18 -125.56 5.25
N SER A 68 -5.06 -126.55 5.25
CA SER A 68 -6.47 -126.42 5.62
C SER A 68 -6.68 -126.36 7.14
N SER A 69 -7.35 -125.32 7.62
CA SER A 69 -8.17 -125.39 8.83
C SER A 69 -9.37 -124.43 8.71
N PHE A 70 -10.56 -124.96 8.95
CA PHE A 70 -11.82 -124.26 8.72
C PHE A 70 -12.09 -123.26 9.86
N VAL A 71 -11.80 -121.99 9.63
CA VAL A 71 -12.22 -120.89 10.52
C VAL A 71 -13.32 -120.11 9.78
N PRO A 72 -14.50 -119.87 10.37
CA PRO A 72 -15.66 -119.35 9.64
C PRO A 72 -15.34 -118.10 8.82
N GLN A 73 -15.51 -118.21 7.50
CA GLN A 73 -15.27 -117.17 6.49
C GLN A 73 -15.91 -115.82 6.89
N GLU A 74 -17.06 -115.92 7.55
CA GLU A 74 -17.88 -114.82 8.03
C GLU A 74 -17.23 -113.99 9.14
N LEU A 75 -16.43 -114.59 10.03
CA LEU A 75 -15.77 -113.87 11.12
C LEU A 75 -14.60 -113.02 10.58
N LYS A 76 -13.82 -113.57 9.64
CA LYS A 76 -12.77 -112.83 8.92
C LYS A 76 -13.37 -111.68 8.11
N ARG A 77 -14.48 -111.91 7.41
CA ARG A 77 -15.21 -110.88 6.64
C ARG A 77 -15.78 -109.78 7.54
N LYS A 78 -16.40 -110.12 8.69
CA LYS A 78 -16.87 -109.15 9.70
C LYS A 78 -15.71 -108.32 10.27
N LEU A 79 -14.57 -108.93 10.58
CA LEU A 79 -13.39 -108.21 11.07
C LEU A 79 -12.77 -107.29 10.01
N GLN A 80 -12.74 -107.70 8.74
CA GLN A 80 -12.29 -106.86 7.62
C GLN A 80 -13.23 -105.68 7.38
N LEU A 81 -14.55 -105.90 7.39
CA LEU A 81 -15.56 -104.82 7.29
C LEU A 81 -15.47 -103.84 8.47
N ALA A 82 -15.27 -104.33 9.70
CA ALA A 82 -15.04 -103.49 10.87
C ALA A 82 -13.73 -102.68 10.77
N LYS A 83 -12.64 -103.28 10.24
CA LYS A 83 -11.38 -102.58 9.96
C LYS A 83 -11.54 -101.52 8.86
N ALA A 84 -12.27 -101.82 7.79
CA ALA A 84 -12.56 -100.88 6.71
C ALA A 84 -13.44 -99.71 7.19
N SER A 85 -14.50 -99.99 7.95
CA SER A 85 -15.34 -98.98 8.60
C SER A 85 -14.54 -98.10 9.56
N LYS A 86 -13.66 -98.69 10.39
CA LYS A 86 -12.76 -97.93 11.27
C LYS A 86 -11.81 -97.04 10.46
N LYS A 87 -11.19 -97.55 9.39
CA LYS A 87 -10.30 -96.78 8.49
C LYS A 87 -11.04 -95.62 7.81
N HIS A 88 -12.29 -95.84 7.38
CA HIS A 88 -13.13 -94.79 6.80
C HIS A 88 -13.48 -93.71 7.84
N ARG A 89 -13.87 -94.10 9.06
CA ARG A 89 -14.14 -93.15 10.16
C ARG A 89 -12.91 -92.37 10.60
N THR A 90 -11.71 -92.97 10.55
CA THR A 90 -10.46 -92.23 10.81
C THR A 90 -10.20 -91.23 9.69
N ARG A 91 -10.26 -91.63 8.41
CA ARG A 91 -10.10 -90.73 7.26
C ARG A 91 -11.05 -89.52 7.33
N GLN A 92 -12.34 -89.76 7.58
CA GLN A 92 -13.32 -88.67 7.75
C GLN A 92 -12.98 -87.75 8.93
N LYS A 93 -12.43 -88.27 10.03
CA LYS A 93 -11.98 -87.44 11.16
C LYS A 93 -10.75 -86.61 10.78
N ASP A 94 -9.79 -87.20 10.07
CA ASP A 94 -8.55 -86.54 9.66
C ASP A 94 -8.84 -85.46 8.61
N GLU A 95 -9.74 -85.72 7.68
CA GLU A 95 -10.27 -84.77 6.69
C GLU A 95 -11.04 -83.62 7.36
N LEU A 96 -11.90 -83.90 8.35
CA LEU A 96 -12.63 -82.87 9.10
C LEU A 96 -11.68 -82.01 9.96
N ASN A 97 -10.59 -82.59 10.47
CA ASN A 97 -9.51 -81.84 11.12
C ASN A 97 -8.75 -80.96 10.11
N LEU A 98 -8.35 -81.50 8.96
CA LEU A 98 -7.70 -80.74 7.88
C LEU A 98 -8.56 -79.54 7.46
N LEU A 99 -9.87 -79.74 7.27
CA LEU A 99 -10.82 -78.68 6.92
C LEU A 99 -10.92 -77.62 8.02
N ARG A 100 -10.87 -77.99 9.31
CA ARG A 100 -10.81 -77.02 10.42
C ARG A 100 -9.50 -76.25 10.45
N ASP A 101 -8.37 -76.90 10.18
CA ASP A 101 -7.05 -76.25 10.12
C ASP A 101 -6.94 -75.32 8.89
N VAL A 102 -7.63 -75.64 7.79
CA VAL A 102 -7.79 -74.75 6.62
C VAL A 102 -8.70 -73.57 6.94
N VAL A 103 -9.86 -73.79 7.56
CA VAL A 103 -10.80 -72.72 7.94
C VAL A 103 -10.14 -71.74 8.90
N THR A 104 -9.53 -72.22 9.99
CA THR A 104 -8.82 -71.34 10.95
C THR A 104 -7.65 -70.58 10.33
N ARG A 105 -6.94 -71.18 9.35
CA ARG A 105 -5.92 -70.48 8.55
C ARG A 105 -6.54 -69.39 7.67
N MET A 106 -7.63 -69.68 6.97
CA MET A 106 -8.31 -68.70 6.12
C MET A 106 -8.97 -67.59 6.95
N GLU A 107 -9.55 -67.91 8.11
CA GLU A 107 -10.10 -66.92 9.06
C GLU A 107 -9.02 -66.00 9.60
N SER A 108 -7.84 -66.53 9.99
CA SER A 108 -6.71 -65.71 10.43
C SER A 108 -6.09 -64.87 9.31
N GLN A 109 -6.03 -65.37 8.07
CA GLN A 109 -5.65 -64.59 6.90
C GLN A 109 -6.66 -63.47 6.60
N LEU A 110 -7.96 -63.74 6.66
CA LEU A 110 -9.00 -62.74 6.51
C LEU A 110 -8.96 -61.68 7.61
N ASP A 111 -8.72 -62.07 8.86
CA ASP A 111 -8.61 -61.13 9.98
C ASP A 111 -7.34 -60.26 9.89
N MET A 112 -6.23 -60.82 9.41
CA MET A 112 -5.01 -60.06 9.09
C MET A 112 -5.25 -59.06 7.95
N LEU A 113 -5.87 -59.50 6.84
CA LEU A 113 -6.19 -58.63 5.70
C LEU A 113 -7.20 -57.54 6.08
N LYS A 114 -8.20 -57.84 6.92
CA LYS A 114 -9.12 -56.83 7.48
C LYS A 114 -8.40 -55.80 8.34
N LYS A 115 -7.41 -56.22 9.15
CA LYS A 115 -6.60 -55.30 9.96
C LYS A 115 -5.69 -54.42 9.10
N VAL A 116 -5.04 -54.97 8.07
CA VAL A 116 -4.27 -54.17 7.11
C VAL A 116 -5.15 -53.14 6.40
N LYS A 117 -6.31 -53.58 5.86
CA LYS A 117 -7.26 -52.70 5.18
C LYS A 117 -7.88 -51.64 6.11
N ALA A 118 -8.04 -51.93 7.40
CA ALA A 118 -8.48 -50.94 8.38
C ALA A 118 -7.40 -49.86 8.62
N VAL A 119 -6.13 -50.23 8.72
CA VAL A 119 -5.01 -49.29 8.83
C VAL A 119 -4.85 -48.44 7.57
N GLU A 120 -5.02 -49.04 6.38
CA GLU A 120 -5.06 -48.31 5.10
C GLU A 120 -6.29 -47.37 5.01
N GLY A 121 -7.41 -47.72 5.65
CA GLY A 121 -8.61 -46.88 5.71
C GLY A 121 -8.53 -45.74 6.73
N GLU A 122 -7.86 -45.94 7.87
CA GLU A 122 -7.55 -44.88 8.84
C GLU A 122 -6.47 -43.94 8.31
N HIS A 123 -5.52 -44.46 7.53
CA HIS A 123 -4.64 -43.68 6.67
C HIS A 123 -5.35 -43.29 5.36
N GLY A 124 -6.50 -42.62 5.47
CA GLY A 124 -7.15 -41.89 4.38
C GLY A 124 -6.16 -40.97 3.68
N SER A 125 -5.58 -41.53 2.61
CA SER A 125 -4.53 -41.04 1.73
C SER A 125 -3.83 -39.74 2.17
N GLN A 126 -2.56 -39.83 2.59
CA GLN A 126 -1.72 -38.63 2.80
C GLN A 126 -1.71 -37.74 1.55
N TRP A 127 -1.83 -38.33 0.35
CA TRP A 127 -2.00 -37.63 -0.92
C TRP A 127 -3.35 -36.91 -1.06
N GLU A 128 -4.45 -37.44 -0.52
CA GLU A 128 -5.74 -36.74 -0.47
C GLU A 128 -5.67 -35.50 0.45
N GLN A 129 -4.98 -35.62 1.60
CA GLN A 129 -4.76 -34.49 2.51
C GLN A 129 -3.86 -33.43 1.87
N LEU A 130 -2.77 -33.85 1.22
CA LEU A 130 -1.87 -32.96 0.48
C LEU A 130 -2.59 -32.29 -0.71
N ALA A 131 -3.39 -33.04 -1.47
CA ALA A 131 -4.18 -32.51 -2.59
C ALA A 131 -5.24 -31.50 -2.13
N ARG A 132 -5.89 -31.73 -0.96
CA ARG A 132 -6.78 -30.75 -0.34
C ARG A 132 -6.03 -29.48 0.09
N SER A 133 -4.84 -29.60 0.68
CA SER A 133 -4.02 -28.43 1.05
C SER A 133 -3.63 -27.63 -0.20
N GLN A 134 -3.09 -28.30 -1.22
CA GLN A 134 -2.69 -27.68 -2.49
C GLN A 134 -3.87 -27.04 -3.24
N PHE A 135 -5.06 -27.64 -3.19
CA PHE A 135 -6.27 -27.03 -3.73
C PHE A 135 -6.64 -25.74 -2.99
N LEU A 136 -6.60 -25.73 -1.66
CA LEU A 136 -6.89 -24.54 -0.84
C LEU A 136 -5.85 -23.43 -1.01
N GLU A 137 -4.57 -23.78 -1.10
CA GLU A 137 -3.48 -22.84 -1.40
C GLU A 137 -3.64 -22.22 -2.78
N ARG A 138 -3.90 -23.03 -3.82
CA ARG A 138 -4.21 -22.56 -5.18
C ARG A 138 -5.46 -21.68 -5.20
N GLN A 139 -6.49 -22.02 -4.43
CA GLN A 139 -7.71 -21.21 -4.33
C GLN A 139 -7.42 -19.85 -3.68
N ARG A 140 -6.62 -19.80 -2.62
CA ARG A 140 -6.19 -18.55 -1.98
C ARG A 140 -5.35 -17.69 -2.93
N ALA A 141 -4.35 -18.28 -3.58
CA ALA A 141 -3.51 -17.60 -4.56
C ALA A 141 -4.33 -17.02 -5.73
N ASN A 142 -5.34 -17.75 -6.22
CA ASN A 142 -6.25 -17.26 -7.25
C ASN A 142 -7.13 -16.08 -6.76
N GLN A 143 -7.62 -16.11 -5.51
CA GLN A 143 -8.38 -15.01 -4.92
C GLN A 143 -7.52 -13.76 -4.74
N GLU A 144 -6.28 -13.91 -4.28
CA GLU A 144 -5.32 -12.83 -4.15
C GLU A 144 -4.93 -12.26 -5.52
N ASN A 145 -4.65 -13.10 -6.52
CA ASN A 145 -4.36 -12.68 -7.89
C ASN A 145 -5.53 -11.89 -8.50
N ALA A 146 -6.78 -12.34 -8.28
CA ALA A 146 -7.97 -11.61 -8.72
C ALA A 146 -8.19 -10.27 -7.97
N LYS A 147 -7.80 -10.18 -6.70
CA LYS A 147 -7.81 -8.93 -5.92
C LYS A 147 -6.74 -7.95 -6.43
N LEU A 148 -5.52 -8.43 -6.66
CA LEU A 148 -4.41 -7.65 -7.19
C LEU A 148 -4.70 -7.12 -8.60
N LYS A 149 -5.25 -7.97 -9.49
CA LYS A 149 -5.69 -7.55 -10.84
C LYS A 149 -6.72 -6.43 -10.79
N ARG A 150 -7.76 -6.55 -9.94
CA ARG A 150 -8.74 -5.46 -9.75
C ARG A 150 -8.09 -4.16 -9.22
N ALA A 151 -7.21 -4.25 -8.24
CA ALA A 151 -6.49 -3.07 -7.74
C ALA A 151 -5.60 -2.41 -8.81
N LEU A 152 -4.96 -3.21 -9.66
CA LEU A 152 -4.14 -2.74 -10.78
C LEU A 152 -4.99 -2.12 -11.90
N GLU A 153 -6.14 -2.72 -12.24
CA GLU A 153 -7.11 -2.11 -13.16
C GLU A 153 -7.63 -0.76 -12.65
N ASP A 154 -7.90 -0.65 -11.34
CA ASP A 154 -8.36 0.61 -10.75
C ASP A 154 -7.25 1.67 -10.70
N GLN A 155 -6.00 1.28 -10.44
CA GLN A 155 -4.83 2.16 -10.61
C GLN A 155 -4.64 2.60 -12.07
N ILE A 156 -4.82 1.71 -13.05
CA ILE A 156 -4.79 2.07 -14.49
C ILE A 156 -5.90 3.07 -14.82
N LYS A 157 -7.15 2.82 -14.37
CA LYS A 157 -8.27 3.77 -14.57
C LYS A 157 -7.97 5.13 -13.93
N PHE A 158 -7.38 5.15 -12.74
CA PHE A 158 -6.98 6.39 -12.06
C PHE A 158 -5.84 7.11 -12.80
N ALA A 159 -4.82 6.39 -13.25
CA ALA A 159 -3.74 6.94 -14.07
C ALA A 159 -4.24 7.47 -15.42
N GLN A 160 -5.17 6.76 -16.07
CA GLN A 160 -5.85 7.23 -17.30
C GLN A 160 -6.73 8.44 -17.04
N ALA A 161 -7.42 8.53 -15.89
CA ALA A 161 -8.19 9.71 -15.51
C ALA A 161 -7.27 10.92 -15.28
N LEU A 162 -6.15 10.74 -14.58
CA LEU A 162 -5.10 11.76 -14.41
C LEU A 162 -4.48 12.14 -15.75
N GLU A 163 -4.11 11.19 -16.61
CA GLU A 163 -3.60 11.46 -17.95
C GLU A 163 -4.65 12.21 -18.78
N THR A 164 -5.93 11.88 -18.65
CA THR A 164 -7.02 12.58 -19.32
C THR A 164 -7.17 14.01 -18.79
N LEU A 165 -7.02 14.26 -17.48
CA LEU A 165 -7.01 15.62 -16.90
C LEU A 165 -5.75 16.42 -17.30
N VAL A 166 -4.60 15.76 -17.41
CA VAL A 166 -3.32 16.37 -17.79
C VAL A 166 -3.17 16.56 -19.30
N ARG A 167 -3.86 15.77 -20.13
CA ARG A 167 -4.02 16.00 -21.59
C ARG A 167 -5.12 17.02 -21.87
N LYS A 168 -6.28 16.89 -21.23
CA LYS A 168 -7.30 17.94 -21.14
C LYS A 168 -6.87 19.00 -20.12
N LYS A 169 -5.64 19.53 -20.24
CA LYS A 169 -5.34 20.82 -19.60
C LYS A 169 -6.47 21.76 -20.04
N PRO A 170 -7.25 22.39 -19.14
CA PRO A 170 -7.90 23.63 -19.53
C PRO A 170 -6.73 24.49 -20.00
N LYS A 171 -6.69 24.82 -21.32
CA LYS A 171 -5.48 25.33 -22.00
C LYS A 171 -4.77 26.26 -21.04
N LEU A 172 -3.69 25.76 -20.40
CA LEU A 172 -3.02 26.54 -19.38
C LEU A 172 -2.46 27.69 -20.16
N THR A 173 -3.05 28.84 -19.87
CA THR A 173 -3.15 29.98 -20.76
C THR A 173 -1.73 30.35 -21.18
N SER A 174 -1.56 30.80 -22.43
CA SER A 174 -0.25 31.02 -23.06
C SER A 174 0.74 31.77 -22.13
N SER A 175 2.05 31.65 -22.33
CA SER A 175 3.05 32.30 -21.43
C SER A 175 2.72 33.78 -21.16
N ALA A 176 2.25 34.50 -22.18
CA ALA A 176 1.78 35.88 -22.08
C ALA A 176 0.54 36.09 -21.17
N GLU A 177 -0.35 35.11 -21.07
CA GLU A 177 -1.46 35.11 -20.13
C GLU A 177 -1.02 34.73 -18.70
N PHE A 178 0.06 33.95 -18.52
CA PHE A 178 0.70 33.78 -17.20
C PHE A 178 1.39 35.06 -16.74
N GLU A 179 2.15 35.72 -17.63
CA GLU A 179 2.75 37.04 -17.39
C GLU A 179 1.67 38.06 -16.95
N ASN A 180 0.49 38.03 -17.59
CA ASN A 180 -0.67 38.85 -17.24
C ASN A 180 -1.38 38.44 -15.91
N GLU A 181 -1.00 37.30 -15.30
CA GLU A 181 -1.54 36.80 -14.03
C GLU A 181 -0.49 36.72 -12.89
N GLU A 182 0.76 37.09 -13.14
CA GLU A 182 1.86 37.10 -12.15
C GLU A 182 1.55 37.90 -10.88
N TRP A 183 0.74 38.93 -11.00
CA TRP A 183 0.21 39.72 -9.89
C TRP A 183 -0.54 38.87 -8.85
N LYS A 184 -1.17 37.75 -9.25
CA LYS A 184 -1.81 36.78 -8.34
C LYS A 184 -0.79 36.08 -7.44
N LEU A 185 0.44 35.89 -7.93
CA LEU A 185 1.57 35.35 -7.18
C LEU A 185 2.33 36.44 -6.40
N SER A 186 1.82 37.69 -6.40
CA SER A 186 2.48 38.86 -5.83
C SER A 186 3.84 39.14 -6.46
N LYS A 187 3.98 38.94 -7.77
CA LYS A 187 5.15 39.32 -8.54
C LYS A 187 4.93 40.64 -9.29
N LEU A 188 6.02 41.38 -9.54
CA LEU A 188 6.03 42.59 -10.37
C LEU A 188 7.06 42.46 -11.48
N GLY A 189 6.62 42.57 -12.73
CA GLY A 189 7.47 42.47 -13.91
C GLY A 189 8.30 43.73 -14.23
N LEU A 190 9.22 43.59 -15.19
CA LEU A 190 10.11 44.64 -15.69
C LEU A 190 9.38 45.82 -16.38
N THR A 191 8.34 45.54 -17.17
CA THR A 191 7.70 46.55 -18.03
C THR A 191 6.74 47.43 -17.21
N LYS A 192 6.89 48.75 -17.33
CA LYS A 192 6.09 49.75 -16.60
C LYS A 192 4.57 49.49 -16.68
N GLU A 193 4.03 49.21 -17.86
CA GLU A 193 2.59 48.96 -18.04
C GLU A 193 2.10 47.69 -17.33
N SER A 194 2.87 46.59 -17.43
CA SER A 194 2.57 45.34 -16.70
C SER A 194 2.69 45.53 -15.19
N ARG A 195 3.67 46.32 -14.74
CA ARG A 195 3.89 46.65 -13.33
C ARG A 195 2.75 47.49 -12.75
N GLU A 196 2.35 48.58 -13.42
CA GLU A 196 1.19 49.39 -13.03
C GLU A 196 -0.11 48.56 -13.05
N HIS A 197 -0.26 47.66 -14.04
CA HIS A 197 -1.38 46.73 -14.07
C HIS A 197 -1.39 45.79 -12.88
N SER A 198 -0.25 45.17 -12.57
CA SER A 198 -0.09 44.22 -11.46
C SER A 198 -0.35 44.88 -10.11
N ILE A 199 0.21 46.08 -9.89
CA ILE A 199 -0.02 46.89 -8.69
C ILE A 199 -1.52 47.18 -8.52
N ARG A 200 -2.20 47.66 -9.57
CA ARG A 200 -3.63 47.95 -9.52
C ARG A 200 -4.46 46.70 -9.23
N CYS A 201 -4.27 45.60 -9.97
CA CYS A 201 -5.02 44.36 -9.80
C CYS A 201 -4.80 43.71 -8.42
N MET A 202 -3.58 43.76 -7.88
CA MET A 202 -3.30 43.31 -6.51
C MET A 202 -4.08 44.13 -5.47
N MET A 203 -4.04 45.45 -5.58
CA MET A 203 -4.69 46.34 -4.61
C MET A 203 -6.23 46.28 -4.71
N GLU A 204 -6.79 46.23 -5.91
CA GLU A 204 -8.23 46.04 -6.14
C GLU A 204 -8.72 44.70 -5.57
N ARG A 205 -8.03 43.58 -5.86
CA ARG A 205 -8.36 42.26 -5.27
C ARG A 205 -8.26 42.27 -3.75
N HIS A 206 -7.27 42.96 -3.18
CA HIS A 206 -7.15 43.11 -1.74
C HIS A 206 -8.29 43.96 -1.15
N TYR A 207 -8.70 45.02 -1.83
CA TYR A 207 -9.84 45.85 -1.41
C TYR A 207 -11.16 45.07 -1.45
N ASP A 208 -11.44 44.32 -2.52
CA ASP A 208 -12.65 43.48 -2.62
C ASP A 208 -12.72 42.40 -1.52
N ALA A 209 -11.56 41.86 -1.12
CA ALA A 209 -11.47 40.87 -0.06
C ALA A 209 -11.77 41.43 1.35
N LEU A 210 -11.72 42.76 1.55
CA LEU A 210 -11.87 43.44 2.85
C LEU A 210 -13.10 42.96 3.61
N ASN A 211 -14.29 43.08 3.01
CA ASN A 211 -15.55 42.76 3.69
C ASN A 211 -15.59 41.28 4.11
N GLY A 212 -15.08 40.37 3.27
CA GLY A 212 -14.96 38.96 3.60
C GLY A 212 -13.99 38.68 4.74
N VAL A 213 -12.89 39.43 4.85
CA VAL A 213 -11.95 39.34 5.98
C VAL A 213 -12.60 39.87 7.26
N LEU A 214 -13.25 41.04 7.22
CA LEU A 214 -13.95 41.64 8.36
C LEU A 214 -15.04 40.72 8.94
N VAL A 215 -15.81 40.04 8.09
CA VAL A 215 -16.80 39.06 8.54
C VAL A 215 -16.12 37.83 9.17
N ARG A 216 -15.11 37.23 8.51
CA ARG A 216 -14.39 36.04 9.06
C ARG A 216 -13.65 36.31 10.37
N SER A 217 -13.26 37.55 10.62
CA SER A 217 -12.58 38.00 11.85
C SER A 217 -13.53 38.62 12.88
N ALA A 218 -14.85 38.55 12.66
CA ALA A 218 -15.87 39.16 13.52
C ALA A 218 -15.64 40.66 13.82
N LEU A 219 -15.03 41.38 12.87
CA LEU A 219 -14.77 42.82 12.94
C LEU A 219 -15.85 43.67 12.25
N TYR A 220 -16.68 43.07 11.37
CA TYR A 220 -17.66 43.80 10.55
C TYR A 220 -18.67 44.59 11.40
N ASP A 221 -19.24 43.95 12.43
CA ASP A 221 -20.23 44.54 13.35
C ASP A 221 -19.66 44.71 14.79
N ALA A 222 -18.35 44.93 14.94
CA ALA A 222 -17.71 44.99 16.25
C ALA A 222 -18.13 46.21 17.09
N THR A 223 -19.03 46.00 18.06
CA THR A 223 -19.49 47.02 19.01
C THR A 223 -18.56 47.25 20.20
N HIS A 224 -17.61 46.34 20.43
CA HIS A 224 -16.68 46.33 21.57
C HIS A 224 -15.23 46.18 21.08
N GLU A 225 -14.23 46.40 21.95
CA GLU A 225 -12.84 46.12 21.60
C GLU A 225 -12.65 44.61 21.34
N VAL A 226 -12.25 44.27 20.12
CA VAL A 226 -11.88 42.91 19.71
C VAL A 226 -10.37 42.85 19.64
N LYS A 227 -9.77 41.78 20.19
CA LYS A 227 -8.37 41.44 19.97
C LYS A 227 -8.21 39.93 20.02
N HIS A 228 -7.83 39.31 18.92
CA HIS A 228 -7.40 37.91 18.92
C HIS A 228 -6.25 37.68 17.94
N VAL A 229 -5.42 36.68 18.29
CA VAL A 229 -4.33 36.19 17.44
C VAL A 229 -4.56 34.70 17.29
N LYS A 230 -4.59 34.24 16.03
CA LYS A 230 -4.72 32.83 15.67
C LYS A 230 -3.42 32.38 14.99
N MET A 231 -2.92 31.23 15.40
CA MET A 231 -1.77 30.58 14.79
C MET A 231 -2.27 29.33 14.06
N SER A 232 -1.81 29.10 12.83
CA SER A 232 -2.18 27.92 12.05
C SER A 232 -1.02 27.38 11.22
N TYR A 233 -1.03 26.08 10.97
CA TYR A 233 -0.06 25.44 10.07
C TYR A 233 -0.69 25.27 8.70
N GLN A 234 0.05 25.66 7.65
CA GLN A 234 -0.50 25.80 6.31
C GLN A 234 -0.67 24.45 5.57
N ASN A 235 -0.04 23.38 6.08
CA ASN A 235 -0.31 21.98 5.73
C ASN A 235 0.31 21.04 6.79
N GLN A 236 -0.22 19.82 6.99
CA GLN A 236 0.39 18.85 7.93
C GLN A 236 1.82 18.43 7.54
N HIS A 237 2.18 18.55 6.26
CA HIS A 237 3.51 18.26 5.74
C HIS A 237 4.37 19.52 5.48
N SER A 238 3.80 20.71 5.70
CA SER A 238 4.52 21.97 5.54
C SER A 238 4.73 22.59 6.91
N ASN A 239 5.98 22.68 7.36
CA ASN A 239 6.35 23.37 8.60
C ASN A 239 6.16 24.91 8.52
N ALA A 240 5.43 25.41 7.52
CA ALA A 240 5.02 26.81 7.41
C ALA A 240 3.89 27.13 8.40
N MET A 241 4.19 28.05 9.31
CA MET A 241 3.28 28.56 10.32
C MET A 241 2.83 29.98 9.94
N SER A 242 1.51 30.21 9.94
CA SER A 242 0.90 31.52 9.71
C SER A 242 0.32 32.11 11.00
N PHE A 243 0.28 33.44 11.07
CA PHE A 243 -0.30 34.20 12.17
C PHE A 243 -1.36 35.17 11.63
N ASP A 244 -2.60 35.00 12.03
CA ASP A 244 -3.69 35.93 11.76
C ASP A 244 -3.93 36.78 13.02
N MET A 245 -3.86 38.10 12.91
CA MET A 245 -4.20 39.03 14.00
C MET A 245 -5.38 39.91 13.58
N ALA A 246 -6.42 39.95 14.42
CA ALA A 246 -7.58 40.82 14.25
C ALA A 246 -7.73 41.72 15.47
N ARG A 247 -7.96 43.02 15.24
CA ARG A 247 -8.20 44.00 16.29
C ARG A 247 -9.20 45.08 15.85
N ALA A 248 -10.16 45.40 16.71
CA ALA A 248 -11.01 46.60 16.60
C ALA A 248 -10.91 47.39 17.91
N VAL A 249 -10.77 48.71 17.84
CA VAL A 249 -10.63 49.60 19.01
C VAL A 249 -11.36 50.90 18.75
N LYS A 250 -12.08 51.41 19.76
CA LYS A 250 -12.65 52.76 19.70
C LYS A 250 -11.64 53.78 20.22
N MET A 251 -11.12 54.62 19.33
CA MET A 251 -10.19 55.70 19.68
C MET A 251 -10.95 56.99 20.04
N PRO A 252 -10.43 57.86 20.93
CA PRO A 252 -11.06 59.12 21.31
C PRO A 252 -10.82 60.27 20.30
N PHE A 253 -10.29 59.97 19.11
CA PHE A 253 -9.89 60.94 18.09
C PHE A 253 -10.66 60.70 16.78
N PRO A 254 -10.85 61.74 15.93
CA PRO A 254 -11.44 61.57 14.60
C PRO A 254 -10.63 60.58 13.74
N TYR A 255 -11.34 59.72 13.00
CA TYR A 255 -10.72 58.64 12.22
C TYR A 255 -9.72 59.16 11.17
N GLN A 256 -9.92 60.38 10.65
CA GLN A 256 -9.02 60.99 9.66
C GLN A 256 -7.63 61.26 10.25
N VAL A 257 -7.55 61.71 11.50
CA VAL A 257 -6.27 61.97 12.19
C VAL A 257 -5.53 60.66 12.42
N TYR A 258 -6.25 59.62 12.83
CA TYR A 258 -5.69 58.30 13.06
C TYR A 258 -5.24 57.64 11.76
N ALA A 259 -6.04 57.71 10.70
CA ALA A 259 -5.70 57.17 9.38
C ALA A 259 -4.50 57.88 8.74
N GLU A 260 -4.38 59.20 8.89
CA GLU A 260 -3.20 59.93 8.41
C GLU A 260 -1.93 59.58 9.20
N ALA A 261 -2.03 59.42 10.52
CA ALA A 261 -0.92 58.94 11.36
C ALA A 261 -0.50 57.50 10.99
N SER A 262 -1.46 56.60 10.79
CA SER A 262 -1.21 55.21 10.40
C SER A 262 -0.68 55.09 8.97
N TRP A 263 -1.15 55.93 8.04
CA TRP A 263 -0.56 56.02 6.69
C TRP A 263 0.90 56.46 6.75
N ARG A 264 1.24 57.46 7.58
CA ARG A 264 2.64 57.86 7.80
C ARG A 264 3.44 56.71 8.44
N PHE A 265 2.92 56.02 9.44
CA PHE A 265 3.67 54.90 10.05
C PHE A 265 3.90 53.71 9.08
N LEU A 266 2.87 53.33 8.32
CA LEU A 266 2.93 52.19 7.39
C LEU A 266 3.64 52.51 6.08
N ALA A 267 3.59 53.77 5.63
CA ALA A 267 4.01 54.18 4.30
C ALA A 267 5.09 55.30 4.29
N SER A 268 5.63 55.72 5.43
CA SER A 268 6.79 56.63 5.48
C SER A 268 8.13 55.90 5.38
N VAL A 269 9.12 56.69 4.98
CA VAL A 269 10.52 56.33 4.73
C VAL A 269 11.38 57.43 5.37
N ASP A 270 11.16 57.66 6.66
CA ASP A 270 11.91 58.61 7.47
C ASP A 270 13.12 57.87 8.08
N ASN A 271 14.32 58.11 7.55
CA ASN A 271 15.55 57.45 8.01
C ASN A 271 15.80 57.59 9.53
N ASP A 272 15.38 58.71 10.13
CA ASP A 272 15.57 58.98 11.56
C ASP A 272 14.74 58.05 12.48
N ASN A 273 13.57 57.61 12.01
CA ASN A 273 12.68 56.71 12.78
C ASN A 273 12.73 55.25 12.30
N THR A 274 13.10 55.03 11.03
CA THR A 274 13.15 53.70 10.40
C THR A 274 14.37 53.57 9.49
N PRO A 275 15.61 53.47 10.04
CA PRO A 275 16.86 53.48 9.27
C PRO A 275 17.05 52.27 8.33
N ASP A 276 16.17 51.28 8.42
CA ASP A 276 16.14 50.06 7.62
C ASP A 276 14.96 50.00 6.64
N THR A 277 14.31 51.14 6.37
CA THR A 277 13.18 51.29 5.44
C THR A 277 13.55 52.15 4.25
N GLU A 278 13.32 51.64 3.04
CA GLU A 278 13.67 52.26 1.76
C GLU A 278 12.40 52.36 0.89
N ALA A 279 12.13 53.53 0.29
CA ALA A 279 11.10 53.68 -0.74
C ALA A 279 11.62 53.05 -2.02
N VAL A 280 11.04 51.93 -2.43
CA VAL A 280 11.38 51.30 -3.72
C VAL A 280 10.67 52.01 -4.86
N GLU A 281 9.40 52.38 -4.66
CA GLU A 281 8.61 53.09 -5.67
C GLU A 281 7.47 53.91 -5.05
N VAL A 282 7.33 55.16 -5.49
CA VAL A 282 6.18 56.01 -5.15
C VAL A 282 5.28 56.09 -6.38
N VAL A 283 4.26 55.23 -6.41
CA VAL A 283 3.33 55.11 -7.54
C VAL A 283 2.39 56.31 -7.60
N ASP A 284 1.79 56.67 -6.48
CA ASP A 284 0.93 57.85 -6.35
C ASP A 284 0.87 58.36 -4.88
N ALA A 285 0.11 59.42 -4.61
CA ALA A 285 -0.01 60.02 -3.26
C ALA A 285 -0.60 59.07 -2.18
N ASN A 286 -1.29 58.03 -2.61
CA ASN A 286 -2.02 57.04 -1.83
C ASN A 286 -1.52 55.59 -2.04
N THR A 287 -0.54 55.36 -2.92
CA THR A 287 0.06 54.04 -3.21
C THR A 287 1.59 54.12 -3.14
N ARG A 288 2.22 53.33 -2.27
CA ARG A 288 3.68 53.29 -2.07
C ARG A 288 4.17 51.86 -1.96
N TYR A 289 5.28 51.56 -2.61
CA TYR A 289 5.99 50.29 -2.48
C TYR A 289 7.31 50.51 -1.73
N ILE A 290 7.50 49.75 -0.67
CA ILE A 290 8.53 49.97 0.34
C ILE A 290 9.25 48.65 0.60
N SER A 291 10.55 48.72 0.87
CA SER A 291 11.37 47.62 1.39
C SER A 291 11.77 47.94 2.82
N ARG A 292 11.58 47.00 3.75
CA ARG A 292 11.93 47.17 5.17
C ARG A 292 12.64 45.94 5.69
N LYS A 293 13.89 46.08 6.16
CA LYS A 293 14.62 45.01 6.85
C LYS A 293 14.07 44.94 8.28
N VAL A 294 13.38 43.85 8.62
CA VAL A 294 12.69 43.68 9.92
C VAL A 294 13.56 42.97 10.95
N CYS A 295 14.43 42.07 10.48
CA CYS A 295 15.43 41.41 11.32
C CYS A 295 16.74 41.31 10.52
N LYS A 296 17.89 41.48 11.18
CA LYS A 296 19.23 41.28 10.59
C LYS A 296 19.87 40.01 11.15
N THR A 297 20.69 39.34 10.35
CA THR A 297 21.46 38.16 10.78
C THR A 297 22.33 38.49 12.00
N GLY A 298 22.17 37.72 13.08
CA GLY A 298 23.00 37.82 14.29
C GLY A 298 22.52 38.86 15.32
N GLU A 299 21.63 39.78 14.96
CA GLU A 299 21.07 40.77 15.87
C GLU A 299 19.92 40.21 16.71
N ALA A 300 19.84 40.62 17.98
CA ALA A 300 18.80 40.23 18.93
C ALA A 300 17.53 41.11 18.85
N GLY A 301 17.34 41.84 17.74
CA GLY A 301 16.26 42.81 17.55
C GLY A 301 14.97 42.25 16.94
N CYS A 302 14.91 40.96 16.61
CA CYS A 302 13.78 40.40 15.86
C CYS A 302 12.53 40.23 16.75
N PRO A 303 11.42 40.97 16.55
CA PRO A 303 10.29 41.00 17.49
C PRO A 303 9.60 39.64 17.70
N PHE A 304 9.80 38.71 16.76
CA PHE A 304 9.16 37.39 16.73
C PHE A 304 10.05 36.27 17.27
N PHE A 305 11.38 36.40 17.17
CA PHE A 305 12.33 35.29 17.36
C PHE A 305 13.58 35.66 18.17
N GLY A 306 13.72 36.91 18.63
CA GLY A 306 14.91 37.39 19.32
C GLY A 306 16.12 37.47 18.38
N LYS A 307 16.98 36.44 18.39
CA LYS A 307 18.17 36.36 17.53
C LYS A 307 17.82 35.71 16.19
N SER A 308 17.76 36.49 15.12
CA SER A 308 17.54 35.94 13.78
C SER A 308 18.81 35.32 13.19
N ARG A 309 18.71 34.13 12.60
CA ARG A 309 19.81 33.48 11.86
C ARG A 309 19.93 33.94 10.41
N ALA A 310 18.98 34.72 9.93
CA ALA A 310 18.94 35.28 8.58
C ALA A 310 18.35 36.69 8.61
N THR A 311 18.70 37.53 7.63
CA THR A 311 18.04 38.82 7.43
C THR A 311 16.64 38.58 6.86
N ILE A 312 15.62 39.22 7.46
CA ILE A 312 14.23 39.14 7.03
C ILE A 312 13.83 40.49 6.45
N VAL A 313 13.37 40.51 5.20
CA VAL A 313 12.87 41.69 4.50
C VAL A 313 11.36 41.57 4.31
N CYS A 314 10.64 42.65 4.62
CA CYS A 314 9.25 42.84 4.24
C CYS A 314 9.21 43.86 3.11
N SER A 315 8.59 43.52 1.99
CA SER A 315 8.42 44.43 0.86
C SER A 315 6.94 44.80 0.64
N PRO A 316 6.29 45.54 1.56
CA PRO A 316 4.87 45.86 1.44
C PRO A 316 4.61 46.88 0.31
N LEU A 317 3.71 46.51 -0.59
CA LEU A 317 2.96 47.45 -1.41
C LEU A 317 1.75 47.91 -0.60
N CYS A 318 1.76 49.17 -0.19
CA CYS A 318 0.74 49.82 0.64
C CYS A 318 -0.16 50.71 -0.22
N ARG A 319 -1.47 50.68 0.02
CA ARG A 319 -2.44 51.62 -0.58
C ARG A 319 -3.50 52.05 0.41
N ARG A 320 -3.94 53.31 0.33
CA ARG A 320 -5.09 53.83 1.08
C ARG A 320 -6.26 54.23 0.18
N TYR A 321 -7.47 53.94 0.65
CA TYR A 321 -8.74 54.31 0.04
C TYR A 321 -9.46 55.26 0.99
N ILE A 322 -9.76 56.47 0.50
CA ILE A 322 -10.42 57.52 1.30
C ILE A 322 -11.89 57.56 0.87
N GLU A 323 -12.77 57.12 1.76
CA GLU A 323 -14.22 57.13 1.56
C GLU A 323 -14.87 58.26 2.39
N PRO A 324 -16.12 58.65 2.10
CA PRO A 324 -16.81 59.69 2.87
C PRO A 324 -16.97 59.39 4.36
N SER A 325 -17.05 58.11 4.76
CA SER A 325 -17.33 57.66 6.13
C SER A 325 -16.18 56.93 6.83
N ARG A 326 -15.13 56.52 6.08
CA ARG A 326 -13.99 55.74 6.60
C ARG A 326 -12.75 55.95 5.73
N VAL A 327 -11.59 55.55 6.24
CA VAL A 327 -10.37 55.38 5.43
C VAL A 327 -9.91 53.95 5.62
N VAL A 328 -9.66 53.24 4.53
CA VAL A 328 -9.14 51.87 4.55
C VAL A 328 -7.68 51.93 4.10
N ILE A 329 -6.77 51.39 4.90
CA ILE A 329 -5.37 51.18 4.51
C ILE A 329 -5.15 49.69 4.36
N LEU A 330 -4.62 49.27 3.22
CA LEU A 330 -4.28 47.87 2.96
C LEU A 330 -2.84 47.74 2.48
N TRP A 331 -2.26 46.57 2.71
CA TRP A 331 -0.93 46.24 2.21
C TRP A 331 -0.81 44.76 1.85
N LYS A 332 0.07 44.48 0.89
CA LYS A 332 0.48 43.12 0.52
C LYS A 332 1.98 43.11 0.27
N SER A 333 2.71 42.17 0.89
CA SER A 333 4.10 41.92 0.51
C SER A 333 4.18 41.51 -0.95
N ILE A 334 4.96 42.25 -1.74
CA ILE A 334 5.51 41.75 -2.99
C ILE A 334 6.46 40.62 -2.65
N LEU A 335 6.35 39.51 -3.39
CA LEU A 335 7.26 38.39 -3.27
C LEU A 335 8.41 38.59 -4.25
N GLU A 336 8.17 38.57 -5.55
CA GLU A 336 9.22 38.79 -6.55
C GLU A 336 9.05 40.14 -7.24
N ASP A 337 10.18 40.82 -7.50
CA ASP A 337 10.24 42.05 -8.28
C ASP A 337 11.42 41.89 -9.25
N GLU A 338 11.14 41.91 -10.55
CA GLU A 338 12.17 41.75 -11.58
C GLU A 338 13.00 43.03 -11.77
N LEU A 339 12.42 44.20 -11.52
CA LEU A 339 13.09 45.49 -11.62
C LEU A 339 14.00 45.75 -10.42
N HIS A 340 13.60 45.26 -9.25
CA HIS A 340 14.37 45.33 -8.01
C HIS A 340 14.67 43.92 -7.48
N PRO A 341 15.57 43.17 -8.14
CA PRO A 341 15.88 41.80 -7.76
C PRO A 341 16.44 41.75 -6.34
N ARG A 342 15.93 40.80 -5.56
CA ARG A 342 16.27 40.64 -4.14
C ARG A 342 17.57 39.88 -3.95
N ASP A 343 18.24 40.16 -2.84
CA ASP A 343 19.34 39.31 -2.36
C ASP A 343 18.81 37.91 -2.00
N PRO A 344 19.32 36.82 -2.60
CA PRO A 344 18.86 35.46 -2.36
C PRO A 344 19.20 34.93 -0.95
N THR A 345 20.08 35.62 -0.20
CA THR A 345 20.38 35.29 1.21
C THR A 345 19.35 35.84 2.19
N HIS A 346 18.47 36.73 1.74
CA HIS A 346 17.42 37.35 2.57
C HIS A 346 16.11 36.56 2.49
N LEU A 347 15.55 36.24 3.66
CA LEU A 347 14.20 35.68 3.74
C LEU A 347 13.18 36.80 3.53
N VAL A 348 12.13 36.54 2.74
CA VAL A 348 11.04 37.49 2.54
C VAL A 348 9.79 37.09 3.29
N SER A 349 9.23 38.03 4.05
CA SER A 349 8.00 37.82 4.80
C SER A 349 6.78 38.03 3.90
N ASN A 350 6.02 36.96 3.67
CA ASN A 350 4.72 37.04 2.98
C ASN A 350 3.64 37.51 3.97
N GLN A 351 3.38 38.82 3.98
CA GLN A 351 2.40 39.45 4.87
C GLN A 351 1.31 40.14 4.04
N ASN A 352 0.13 40.28 4.62
CA ASN A 352 -0.91 41.18 4.14
C ASN A 352 -1.67 41.76 5.32
N GLY A 353 -2.48 42.78 5.06
CA GLY A 353 -3.34 43.35 6.09
C GLY A 353 -4.29 44.41 5.57
N TRP A 354 -5.23 44.74 6.44
CA TRP A 354 -6.26 45.76 6.29
C TRP A 354 -6.37 46.50 7.63
N TYR A 355 -6.71 47.79 7.55
CA TYR A 355 -6.73 48.71 8.68
C TYR A 355 -7.75 49.83 8.45
#